data_AF-A0A7S3BPT0-F1
#
_entry.id   AF-A0A7S3BPT0-F1
#
_cell.length_a   1.000
_cell.length_b   1.000
_cell.length_c   1.000
_cell.angle_alpha   90.00
_cell.angle_beta   90.00
_cell.angle_gamma   90.00
#
_symmetry.space_group_name_H-M   'P 1'
#
loop_
_entity.id
_entity.type
_entity.pdbx_description
1 polymer ?
#
loop_
_entity_poly.entity_id
_entity_poly.type
_entity_poly.pdbx_seq_one_letter_code
_entity_poly.pdbx_strand_id
1 'polypeptide(L)'
;RLPRCRARHALLPTAGAGHRGRYRSLQVGSACWRQAHLTVPQAMAMSSVLCCVSFLLSALRLAGVIAAVASTLLVAKLYVGNGGYVPLPGVRGGYYARRWVSPSGATGEKLQGVMNDLCAATVGVALPHRALHDARFLRDKIIFVVYDKAGVPVMFHMAFRADYVHDLVIHLGLVMVHPEHQGKHLQRVCIYNMMCCCLTYFTFDFIMTDVADSPSNTKLVSDNMAECYPSYRAPARRPQPWQRDVVSFMMEHHREDFGTAEDARLDLDTFVVHGSNGECGGSSVLVQHGAKRRSKTGRVNLFVESLTGGQGTQNEIFHVGRCRIFHWACHNLLRSAPPLKSAVCTTLFLAHIPWMFLWLLLDRIDLLMGVFRSFCKWSGVTIQVQGTPYGNSMTTSINAPLRELGSFSRGGLGGIGAGEPRGKGRQQGACIWASNHYSWLDYGVLCMVARHMLRALVKQDIAEEGLGGWLLSFVVKRLKCIMYKRGDRSSGDAVRQALTRGLMESSAPIVVFPEGTSQVKGPPMPFRHGSFHVAYVARRPVQPVALWYSEDVGLAPKTDNVGGTSEMFNRNMLAVVHFAPVLHPEDFASAKSFGEAVEKGVRDAYDDISGTRIYSEPV
;
A
#
# COMPACT_ATOMS: atom_id res chain seq x y z
N ARG A 1 80.92 -22.96 -21.79
CA ARG A 1 81.81 -21.87 -21.30
C ARG A 1 81.23 -21.37 -19.95
N LEU A 2 81.99 -21.52 -18.86
CA LEU A 2 81.70 -21.02 -17.49
C LEU A 2 82.18 -19.55 -17.34
N PRO A 3 82.12 -18.87 -16.16
CA PRO A 3 81.43 -19.10 -14.86
C PRO A 3 80.45 -17.95 -14.47
N ARG A 4 79.47 -18.02 -13.54
CA ARG A 4 79.43 -18.20 -12.05
C ARG A 4 80.04 -17.09 -11.16
N CYS A 5 79.22 -16.51 -10.26
CA CYS A 5 79.36 -16.34 -8.77
C CYS A 5 78.50 -15.14 -8.27
N ARG A 6 77.57 -15.21 -7.29
CA ARG A 6 77.55 -15.58 -5.84
C ARG A 6 77.78 -14.39 -4.87
N ALA A 7 76.95 -14.38 -3.78
CA ALA A 7 77.11 -13.69 -2.46
C ALA A 7 76.73 -12.19 -2.35
N ARG A 8 76.31 -11.60 -1.19
CA ARG A 8 75.76 -12.12 0.12
C ARG A 8 75.15 -10.99 1.03
N HIS A 9 74.08 -11.32 1.78
CA HIS A 9 73.69 -10.88 3.16
C HIS A 9 73.37 -9.40 3.59
N ALA A 10 72.60 -9.37 4.70
CA ALA A 10 72.36 -8.32 5.74
C ALA A 10 71.42 -7.14 5.39
N LEU A 11 70.40 -6.73 6.16
CA LEU A 11 70.07 -6.61 7.61
C LEU A 11 70.48 -5.27 8.28
N LEU A 12 69.48 -4.37 8.41
CA LEU A 12 69.27 -3.31 9.45
C LEU A 12 70.33 -2.16 9.52
N PRO A 13 70.08 -1.01 10.23
CA PRO A 13 68.96 -0.65 11.10
C PRO A 13 68.31 0.76 10.82
N THR A 14 67.68 1.31 11.86
CA THR A 14 66.68 2.38 12.02
C THR A 14 67.14 3.85 12.09
N ALA A 15 66.15 4.76 12.01
CA ALA A 15 66.07 6.13 12.56
C ALA A 15 66.84 7.26 11.82
N GLY A 16 66.36 8.52 11.77
CA GLY A 16 65.08 9.09 12.24
C GLY A 16 64.97 10.61 12.00
N ALA A 17 63.77 11.17 12.18
CA ALA A 17 63.41 12.61 12.33
C ALA A 17 63.97 13.67 11.33
N GLY A 18 63.08 14.40 10.63
CA GLY A 18 63.46 15.60 9.85
C GLY A 18 62.26 16.31 9.21
N HIS A 19 61.87 17.47 9.74
CA HIS A 19 60.60 18.15 9.41
C HIS A 19 60.75 19.14 8.22
N ARG A 20 59.63 19.39 7.51
CA ARG A 20 59.29 20.54 6.62
C ARG A 20 59.68 20.46 5.12
N GLY A 21 58.63 20.48 4.28
CA GLY A 21 58.49 21.55 3.28
C GLY A 21 58.35 21.16 1.81
N ARG A 22 57.33 21.75 1.16
CA ARG A 22 57.16 21.93 -0.31
C ARG A 22 56.98 20.66 -1.15
N TYR A 23 55.73 20.40 -1.56
CA TYR A 23 55.45 19.61 -2.77
C TYR A 23 56.03 20.34 -3.99
N ARG A 24 57.19 19.89 -4.48
CA ARG A 24 57.65 20.17 -5.85
C ARG A 24 57.21 19.02 -6.76
N SER A 25 56.73 19.37 -7.93
CA SER A 25 56.55 18.48 -9.07
C SER A 25 57.83 17.70 -9.38
N LEU A 26 57.73 16.39 -9.58
CA LEU A 26 58.84 15.54 -10.01
C LEU A 26 58.38 14.65 -11.18
N GLN A 27 58.89 14.96 -12.37
CA GLN A 27 58.82 14.08 -13.53
C GLN A 27 59.79 12.91 -13.34
N VAL A 28 59.28 11.68 -13.32
CA VAL A 28 60.00 10.44 -13.67
C VAL A 28 58.92 9.46 -14.15
N GLY A 29 59.05 8.71 -15.25
CA GLY A 29 60.05 8.72 -16.32
C GLY A 29 59.57 7.73 -17.38
N SER A 30 59.52 8.13 -18.65
CA SER A 30 58.94 7.32 -19.73
C SER A 30 59.90 6.21 -20.18
N ALA A 31 59.60 4.95 -19.86
CA ALA A 31 60.29 3.80 -20.46
C ALA A 31 59.39 2.55 -20.58
N CYS A 32 59.19 2.13 -21.84
CA CYS A 32 58.88 0.75 -22.25
C CYS A 32 57.54 0.10 -21.82
N TRP A 33 56.42 0.75 -22.12
CA TRP A 33 55.24 -0.01 -22.54
C TRP A 33 55.43 -0.46 -24.00
N ARG A 34 55.58 -1.77 -24.24
CA ARG A 34 55.45 -2.31 -25.61
C ARG A 34 53.98 -2.23 -26.02
N GLN A 35 53.61 -1.21 -26.79
CA GLN A 35 52.27 -1.11 -27.35
C GLN A 35 52.05 -2.24 -28.36
N ALA A 36 51.24 -3.22 -27.99
CA ALA A 36 50.52 -4.01 -28.97
C ALA A 36 49.47 -3.09 -29.61
N HIS A 37 49.69 -2.68 -30.87
CA HIS A 37 48.74 -1.87 -31.62
C HIS A 37 47.50 -2.70 -31.97
N LEU A 38 46.53 -2.75 -31.05
CA LEU A 38 45.19 -3.24 -31.34
C LEU A 38 44.52 -2.27 -32.31
N THR A 39 44.07 -2.79 -33.45
CA THR A 39 43.26 -2.05 -34.41
C THR A 39 41.90 -1.68 -33.80
N VAL A 40 41.26 -0.63 -34.30
CA VAL A 40 39.94 -0.17 -33.78
C VAL A 40 38.90 -1.30 -33.69
N PRO A 41 38.77 -2.23 -34.67
CA PRO A 41 37.88 -3.38 -34.55
C PRO A 41 38.21 -4.31 -33.38
N GLN A 42 39.50 -4.54 -33.09
CA GLN A 42 39.94 -5.39 -31.98
C GLN A 42 39.65 -4.75 -30.61
N ALA A 43 39.82 -3.42 -30.49
CA ALA A 43 39.45 -2.69 -29.28
C ALA A 43 37.93 -2.72 -29.02
N MET A 44 37.11 -2.59 -30.07
CA MET A 44 35.65 -2.72 -29.96
C MET A 44 35.23 -4.16 -29.60
N ALA A 45 35.88 -5.17 -30.16
CA ALA A 45 35.65 -6.58 -29.81
C ALA A 45 36.04 -6.91 -28.35
N MET A 46 37.15 -6.39 -27.84
CA MET A 46 37.50 -6.54 -26.42
C MET A 46 36.49 -5.83 -25.50
N SER A 47 36.01 -4.64 -25.88
CA SER A 47 34.99 -3.90 -25.13
C SER A 47 33.66 -4.65 -25.06
N SER A 48 33.20 -5.23 -26.18
CA SER A 48 31.96 -6.02 -26.21
C SER A 48 32.09 -7.32 -25.40
N VAL A 49 33.22 -8.02 -25.48
CA VAL A 49 33.49 -9.21 -24.65
C VAL A 49 33.50 -8.86 -23.16
N LEU A 50 34.17 -7.78 -22.75
CA LEU A 50 34.17 -7.33 -21.35
C LEU A 50 32.77 -6.93 -20.86
N CYS A 51 31.96 -6.30 -21.71
CA CYS A 51 30.57 -5.98 -21.41
C CYS A 51 29.72 -7.25 -21.22
N CYS A 52 29.84 -8.23 -22.13
CA CYS A 52 29.17 -9.53 -22.01
C CYS A 52 29.59 -10.30 -20.74
N VAL A 53 30.88 -10.32 -20.41
CA VAL A 53 31.38 -10.95 -19.17
C VAL A 53 30.84 -10.24 -17.93
N SER A 54 30.80 -8.90 -17.93
CA SER A 54 30.21 -8.12 -16.82
C SER A 54 28.71 -8.38 -16.65
N PHE A 55 27.97 -8.49 -17.75
CA PHE A 55 26.55 -8.84 -17.74
C PHE A 55 26.33 -10.28 -17.22
N LEU A 56 27.11 -11.26 -17.69
CA LEU A 56 27.08 -12.64 -17.21
C LEU A 56 27.40 -12.75 -15.72
N LEU A 57 28.44 -12.06 -15.24
CA LEU A 57 28.78 -12.00 -13.80
C LEU A 57 27.68 -11.35 -12.97
N SER A 58 27.01 -10.33 -13.50
CA SER A 58 25.88 -9.68 -12.84
C SER A 58 24.64 -10.59 -12.78
N ALA A 59 24.35 -11.31 -13.87
CA ALA A 59 23.29 -12.31 -13.93
C ALA A 59 23.55 -13.49 -12.97
N LEU A 60 24.80 -13.98 -12.90
CA LEU A 60 25.20 -15.03 -11.95
C LEU A 60 25.09 -14.57 -10.49
N ARG A 61 25.46 -13.31 -10.19
CA ARG A 61 25.24 -12.72 -8.85
C ARG A 61 23.76 -12.62 -8.51
N LEU A 62 22.93 -12.17 -9.45
CA LEU A 62 21.47 -12.11 -9.26
C LEU A 62 20.86 -13.50 -9.04
N ALA A 63 21.27 -14.50 -9.84
CA ALA A 63 20.86 -15.89 -9.66
C ALA A 63 21.27 -16.45 -8.30
N GLY A 64 22.49 -16.15 -7.84
CA GLY A 64 22.97 -16.52 -6.50
C GLY A 64 22.15 -15.88 -5.37
N VAL A 65 21.79 -14.60 -5.50
CA VAL A 65 20.90 -13.91 -4.54
C VAL A 65 19.50 -14.53 -4.54
N ILE A 66 18.92 -14.81 -5.72
CA ILE A 66 17.60 -15.46 -5.84
C ILE A 66 17.64 -16.85 -5.19
N ALA A 67 18.67 -17.66 -5.46
CA ALA A 67 18.83 -18.98 -4.86
C ALA A 67 19.00 -18.93 -3.34
N ALA A 68 19.75 -17.97 -2.82
CA ALA A 68 19.90 -17.76 -1.38
C ALA A 68 18.57 -17.38 -0.73
N VAL A 69 17.82 -16.41 -1.30
CA VAL A 69 16.50 -16.00 -0.81
C VAL A 69 15.50 -17.16 -0.84
N ALA A 70 15.43 -17.90 -1.96
CA ALA A 70 14.55 -19.07 -2.08
C ALA A 70 14.89 -20.15 -1.05
N SER A 71 16.18 -20.42 -0.82
CA SER A 71 16.64 -21.38 0.19
C SER A 71 16.27 -20.92 1.62
N THR A 72 16.47 -19.65 1.95
CA THR A 72 16.06 -19.07 3.24
C THR A 72 14.55 -19.17 3.45
N LEU A 73 13.75 -18.86 2.43
CA LEU A 73 12.29 -18.98 2.49
C LEU A 73 11.82 -20.44 2.63
N LEU A 74 12.49 -21.39 1.98
CA LEU A 74 12.20 -22.82 2.11
C LEU A 74 12.53 -23.34 3.52
N VAL A 75 13.69 -22.95 4.08
CA VAL A 75 14.05 -23.28 5.47
C VAL A 75 13.06 -22.66 6.45
N ALA A 76 12.67 -21.40 6.25
CA ALA A 76 11.66 -20.74 7.08
C ALA A 76 10.28 -21.43 7.00
N LYS A 77 9.85 -21.84 5.80
CA LYS A 77 8.63 -22.65 5.59
C LYS A 77 8.69 -23.96 6.36
N LEU A 78 9.79 -24.72 6.22
CA LEU A 78 9.96 -26.00 6.90
C LEU A 78 10.01 -25.84 8.42
N TYR A 79 10.69 -24.81 8.93
CA TYR A 79 10.76 -24.51 10.36
C TYR A 79 9.36 -24.15 10.93
N VAL A 80 8.68 -23.17 10.34
CA VAL A 80 7.35 -22.69 10.76
C VAL A 80 6.22 -23.70 10.46
N GLY A 81 6.49 -24.73 9.64
CA GLY A 81 5.59 -25.83 9.36
C GLY A 81 5.73 -27.04 10.29
N ASN A 82 6.84 -27.19 11.02
CA ASN A 82 7.16 -28.39 11.80
C ASN A 82 7.43 -28.11 13.29
N GLY A 83 6.67 -27.20 13.89
CA GLY A 83 6.75 -26.86 15.31
C GLY A 83 7.87 -25.88 15.66
N GLY A 84 8.40 -25.14 14.70
CA GLY A 84 9.30 -24.01 14.94
C GLY A 84 8.63 -22.90 15.73
N TYR A 85 9.46 -22.07 16.36
CA TYR A 85 9.03 -20.91 17.14
C TYR A 85 8.48 -19.81 16.22
N VAL A 86 7.34 -19.22 16.60
CA VAL A 86 6.77 -18.03 15.96
C VAL A 86 6.81 -16.87 16.96
N PRO A 87 7.54 -15.77 16.67
CA PRO A 87 7.60 -14.61 17.55
C PRO A 87 6.24 -13.91 17.63
N LEU A 88 5.87 -13.45 18.83
CA LEU A 88 4.61 -12.75 19.11
C LEU A 88 4.85 -11.27 19.49
N PRO A 89 5.45 -10.44 18.62
CA PRO A 89 5.78 -9.05 18.94
C PRO A 89 4.51 -8.24 19.26
N GLY A 90 4.47 -7.63 20.43
CA GLY A 90 3.33 -6.84 20.92
C GLY A 90 2.42 -7.54 21.94
N VAL A 91 2.59 -8.85 22.18
CA VAL A 91 1.84 -9.55 23.23
C VAL A 91 2.58 -9.42 24.57
N ARG A 92 2.04 -8.60 25.50
CA ARG A 92 2.56 -8.51 26.87
C ARG A 92 2.24 -9.79 27.64
N GLY A 93 3.21 -10.33 28.38
CA GLY A 93 3.04 -11.52 29.24
C GLY A 93 4.01 -12.67 29.01
N GLY A 94 4.95 -12.54 28.05
CA GLY A 94 5.99 -13.57 27.83
C GLY A 94 5.48 -14.81 27.07
N TYR A 95 4.41 -14.66 26.29
CA TYR A 95 3.87 -15.72 25.45
C TYR A 95 4.70 -15.95 24.20
N TYR A 96 4.75 -17.20 23.74
CA TYR A 96 5.29 -17.56 22.42
C TYR A 96 4.38 -18.56 21.72
N ALA A 97 4.55 -18.75 20.41
CA ALA A 97 3.78 -19.74 19.67
C ALA A 97 4.68 -20.76 18.96
N ARG A 98 4.09 -21.91 18.66
CA ARG A 98 4.63 -22.94 17.77
C ARG A 98 3.56 -23.34 16.77
N ARG A 99 3.96 -23.66 15.54
CA ARG A 99 3.05 -23.91 14.43
C ARG A 99 3.37 -25.20 13.67
N TRP A 100 2.34 -25.94 13.30
CA TRP A 100 2.42 -27.16 12.52
C TRP A 100 1.45 -27.08 11.34
N VAL A 101 1.88 -27.59 10.19
CA VAL A 101 1.04 -27.75 8.98
C VAL A 101 0.96 -29.23 8.69
N SER A 102 -0.26 -29.76 8.53
CA SER A 102 -0.49 -31.18 8.25
C SER A 102 0.16 -32.17 9.24
N PRO A 103 0.11 -31.95 10.57
CA PRO A 103 0.71 -32.86 11.52
C PRO A 103 0.11 -34.28 11.43
N SER A 104 0.95 -35.29 11.67
CA SER A 104 0.57 -36.69 11.57
C SER A 104 1.39 -37.58 12.51
N GLY A 105 0.94 -38.83 12.70
CA GLY A 105 1.53 -39.79 13.64
C GLY A 105 1.59 -39.24 15.07
N ALA A 106 2.65 -39.59 15.80
CA ALA A 106 2.88 -39.16 17.18
C ALA A 106 2.81 -37.62 17.39
N THR A 107 3.17 -36.82 16.38
CA THR A 107 3.02 -35.34 16.45
C THR A 107 1.56 -34.93 16.40
N GLY A 108 0.74 -35.57 15.56
CA GLY A 108 -0.70 -35.34 15.49
C GLY A 108 -1.39 -35.77 16.78
N GLU A 109 -1.12 -36.98 17.27
CA GLU A 109 -1.66 -37.51 18.53
C GLU A 109 -1.33 -36.60 19.73
N LYS A 110 -0.07 -36.13 19.83
CA LYS A 110 0.34 -35.20 20.89
C LYS A 110 -0.37 -33.85 20.79
N LEU A 111 -0.57 -33.31 19.59
CA LEU A 111 -1.30 -32.05 19.40
C LEU A 111 -2.79 -32.21 19.70
N GLN A 112 -3.39 -33.34 19.34
CA GLN A 112 -4.77 -33.66 19.70
C GLN A 112 -4.95 -33.69 21.22
N GLY A 113 -4.06 -34.35 21.97
CA GLY A 113 -4.09 -34.33 23.44
C GLY A 113 -4.08 -32.91 24.01
N VAL A 114 -3.12 -32.09 23.58
CA VAL A 114 -3.02 -30.67 24.02
C VAL A 114 -4.28 -29.85 23.71
N MET A 115 -4.93 -30.10 22.57
CA MET A 115 -6.18 -29.41 22.22
C MET A 115 -7.36 -29.91 23.05
N ASN A 116 -7.43 -31.21 23.33
CA ASN A 116 -8.44 -31.79 24.21
C ASN A 116 -8.31 -31.28 25.65
N ASP A 117 -7.10 -31.19 26.19
CA ASP A 117 -6.84 -30.63 27.52
C ASP A 117 -7.31 -29.17 27.60
N LEU A 118 -7.03 -28.36 26.57
CA LEU A 118 -7.47 -26.96 26.48
C LEU A 118 -8.98 -26.82 26.31
N CYS A 119 -9.65 -27.73 25.60
CA CYS A 119 -11.10 -27.78 25.52
C CYS A 119 -11.72 -28.14 26.87
N ALA A 120 -11.28 -29.23 27.50
CA ALA A 120 -11.76 -29.69 28.80
C ALA A 120 -11.57 -28.62 29.89
N ALA A 121 -10.42 -27.94 29.93
CA ALA A 121 -10.16 -26.85 30.87
C ALA A 121 -11.02 -25.59 30.61
N THR A 122 -11.59 -25.41 29.42
CA THR A 122 -12.37 -24.21 29.06
C THR A 122 -13.88 -24.42 29.06
N VAL A 123 -14.37 -25.61 28.67
CA VAL A 123 -15.80 -25.93 28.56
C VAL A 123 -16.21 -27.23 29.27
N GLY A 124 -15.31 -27.86 30.03
CA GLY A 124 -15.62 -29.06 30.85
C GLY A 124 -15.74 -30.38 30.09
N VAL A 125 -15.84 -30.34 28.75
CA VAL A 125 -16.03 -31.52 27.88
C VAL A 125 -15.15 -31.44 26.63
N ALA A 126 -14.94 -32.58 25.97
CA ALA A 126 -14.41 -32.61 24.61
C ALA A 126 -15.48 -32.06 23.64
N LEU A 127 -15.09 -31.18 22.71
CA LEU A 127 -16.00 -30.69 21.69
C LEU A 127 -16.20 -31.77 20.61
N PRO A 128 -17.43 -31.96 20.08
CA PRO A 128 -17.72 -32.97 19.06
C PRO A 128 -17.21 -32.55 17.68
N HIS A 129 -15.89 -32.45 17.55
CA HIS A 129 -15.16 -32.09 16.33
C HIS A 129 -14.20 -33.22 15.96
N ARG A 130 -14.26 -33.74 14.73
CA ARG A 130 -13.57 -34.98 14.32
C ARG A 130 -12.06 -34.98 14.63
N ALA A 131 -11.39 -33.86 14.36
CA ALA A 131 -9.95 -33.70 14.65
C ALA A 131 -9.56 -33.70 16.14
N LEU A 132 -10.52 -33.62 17.06
CA LEU A 132 -10.31 -33.78 18.50
C LEU A 132 -10.50 -35.25 18.97
N HIS A 133 -11.22 -36.06 18.19
CA HIS A 133 -11.43 -37.49 18.47
C HIS A 133 -10.51 -38.43 17.67
N ASP A 134 -10.04 -38.02 16.49
CA ASP A 134 -9.14 -38.81 15.64
C ASP A 134 -8.06 -37.91 14.98
N ALA A 135 -6.81 -38.12 15.37
CA ALA A 135 -5.67 -37.31 14.95
C ALA A 135 -5.37 -37.40 13.44
N ARG A 136 -5.96 -38.37 12.71
CA ARG A 136 -5.85 -38.47 11.25
C ARG A 136 -6.48 -37.26 10.55
N PHE A 137 -7.53 -36.65 11.13
CA PHE A 137 -8.17 -35.43 10.64
C PHE A 137 -7.38 -34.15 10.95
N LEU A 138 -6.14 -34.25 11.43
CA LEU A 138 -5.21 -33.11 11.51
C LEU A 138 -4.32 -32.97 10.27
N ARG A 139 -4.32 -33.95 9.35
CA ARG A 139 -3.45 -33.98 8.16
C ARG A 139 -3.70 -32.86 7.16
N ASP A 140 -4.87 -32.24 7.18
CA ASP A 140 -5.26 -31.11 6.34
C ASP A 140 -5.37 -29.79 7.13
N LYS A 141 -5.04 -29.83 8.43
CA LYS A 141 -5.16 -28.71 9.36
C LYS A 141 -3.83 -27.98 9.60
N ILE A 142 -3.94 -26.72 10.01
CA ILE A 142 -2.85 -25.83 10.42
C ILE A 142 -3.03 -25.55 11.91
N ILE A 143 -2.20 -26.18 12.73
CA ILE A 143 -2.29 -26.11 14.20
C ILE A 143 -1.29 -25.09 14.72
N PHE A 144 -1.78 -24.13 15.50
CA PHE A 144 -0.98 -23.07 16.09
C PHE A 144 -1.25 -23.01 17.59
N VAL A 145 -0.24 -23.37 18.40
CA VAL A 145 -0.36 -23.44 19.86
C VAL A 145 0.45 -22.31 20.49
N VAL A 146 -0.19 -21.56 21.37
CA VAL A 146 0.44 -20.51 22.19
C VAL A 146 0.77 -21.09 23.56
N TYR A 147 1.99 -20.85 23.99
CA TYR A 147 2.55 -21.24 25.28
C TYR A 147 2.84 -20.00 26.12
N ASP A 148 2.76 -20.17 27.44
CA ASP A 148 3.24 -19.16 28.39
C ASP A 148 4.76 -19.26 28.62
N LYS A 149 5.28 -18.41 29.52
CA LYS A 149 6.70 -18.39 29.88
C LYS A 149 7.22 -19.68 30.54
N ALA A 150 6.33 -20.51 31.09
CA ALA A 150 6.66 -21.79 31.71
C ALA A 150 6.60 -22.96 30.69
N GLY A 151 6.16 -22.70 29.46
CA GLY A 151 5.99 -23.72 28.43
C GLY A 151 4.66 -24.48 28.53
N VAL A 152 3.69 -23.99 29.31
CA VAL A 152 2.35 -24.55 29.40
C VAL A 152 1.53 -24.07 28.20
N PRO A 153 0.82 -24.96 27.46
CA PRO A 153 -0.08 -24.54 26.39
C PRO A 153 -1.29 -23.81 26.97
N VAL A 154 -1.59 -22.61 26.46
CA VAL A 154 -2.66 -21.73 27.00
C VAL A 154 -3.71 -21.33 25.97
N MET A 155 -3.44 -21.61 24.69
CA MET A 155 -4.37 -21.39 23.58
C MET A 155 -3.97 -22.26 22.39
N PHE A 156 -4.96 -22.71 21.63
CA PHE A 156 -4.74 -23.25 20.28
C PHE A 156 -5.62 -22.53 19.26
N HIS A 157 -5.17 -22.59 18.01
CA HIS A 157 -5.90 -22.16 16.82
C HIS A 157 -5.71 -23.24 15.74
N MET A 158 -6.82 -23.81 15.28
CA MET A 158 -6.89 -24.84 14.25
C MET A 158 -7.57 -24.26 13.01
N ALA A 159 -6.74 -23.81 12.06
CA ALA A 159 -7.17 -23.35 10.74
C ALA A 159 -7.08 -24.49 9.72
N PHE A 160 -7.67 -24.32 8.54
CA PHE A 160 -7.50 -25.27 7.43
C PHE A 160 -7.49 -24.59 6.06
N ARG A 161 -7.04 -25.35 5.05
CA ARG A 161 -7.03 -24.93 3.65
C ARG A 161 -8.19 -25.57 2.91
N ALA A 162 -8.90 -24.77 2.12
CA ALA A 162 -9.78 -25.23 1.06
C ALA A 162 -9.29 -24.68 -0.28
N ASP A 163 -9.39 -25.46 -1.34
CA ASP A 163 -8.98 -25.06 -2.69
C ASP A 163 -10.21 -24.75 -3.54
N TYR A 164 -10.40 -23.47 -3.87
CA TYR A 164 -11.57 -23.00 -4.60
C TYR A 164 -11.18 -22.52 -6.00
N VAL A 165 -11.37 -23.38 -7.00
CA VAL A 165 -11.08 -23.13 -8.44
C VAL A 165 -9.60 -22.76 -8.68
N HIS A 166 -9.24 -21.49 -8.53
CA HIS A 166 -7.89 -20.94 -8.68
C HIS A 166 -7.46 -20.03 -7.50
N ASP A 167 -8.36 -19.78 -6.55
CA ASP A 167 -8.09 -19.01 -5.34
C ASP A 167 -7.81 -19.97 -4.16
N LEU A 168 -6.78 -19.65 -3.37
CA LEU A 168 -6.54 -20.29 -2.09
C LEU A 168 -7.54 -19.76 -1.06
N VAL A 169 -8.28 -20.65 -0.39
CA VAL A 169 -9.11 -20.30 0.77
C VAL A 169 -8.45 -20.81 2.04
N ILE A 170 -8.26 -19.94 3.03
CA ILE A 170 -7.86 -20.31 4.38
C ILE A 170 -9.02 -20.04 5.32
N HIS A 171 -9.56 -21.10 5.91
CA HIS A 171 -10.58 -20.99 6.95
C HIS A 171 -9.91 -20.82 8.32
N LEU A 172 -10.35 -19.83 9.11
CA LEU A 172 -9.81 -19.58 10.44
C LEU A 172 -10.11 -20.72 11.41
N GLY A 173 -11.33 -21.25 11.43
CA GLY A 173 -11.69 -22.43 12.23
C GLY A 173 -11.57 -22.22 13.74
N LEU A 174 -11.41 -23.34 14.46
CA LEU A 174 -11.57 -23.38 15.92
C LEU A 174 -10.43 -22.66 16.66
N VAL A 175 -10.80 -21.84 17.64
CA VAL A 175 -9.88 -21.16 18.56
C VAL A 175 -10.31 -21.39 20.00
N MET A 176 -9.39 -21.85 20.85
CA MET A 176 -9.63 -22.04 22.28
C MET A 176 -8.56 -21.32 23.11
N VAL A 177 -8.97 -20.70 24.24
CA VAL A 177 -8.08 -19.98 25.15
C VAL A 177 -8.42 -20.34 26.60
N HIS A 178 -7.43 -20.88 27.32
CA HIS A 178 -7.54 -21.30 28.72
C HIS A 178 -8.14 -20.17 29.60
N PRO A 179 -9.09 -20.44 30.52
CA PRO A 179 -9.83 -19.42 31.27
C PRO A 179 -8.96 -18.33 31.90
N GLU A 180 -7.89 -18.72 32.61
CA GLU A 180 -6.95 -17.79 33.28
C GLU A 180 -6.16 -16.89 32.31
N HIS A 181 -6.18 -17.19 31.01
CA HIS A 181 -5.50 -16.45 29.96
C HIS A 181 -6.44 -15.64 29.06
N GLN A 182 -7.74 -15.70 29.32
CA GLN A 182 -8.74 -14.89 28.63
C GLN A 182 -8.60 -13.40 28.97
N GLY A 183 -9.14 -12.53 28.11
CA GLY A 183 -9.00 -11.07 28.24
C GLY A 183 -7.62 -10.51 27.85
N LYS A 184 -6.55 -11.32 27.84
CA LYS A 184 -5.16 -10.94 27.51
C LYS A 184 -4.91 -10.74 26.00
N HIS A 185 -5.95 -10.49 25.21
CA HIS A 185 -5.93 -10.29 23.75
C HIS A 185 -5.34 -11.43 22.90
N LEU A 186 -5.14 -12.64 23.46
CA LEU A 186 -4.50 -13.78 22.78
C LEU A 186 -5.20 -14.21 21.47
N GLN A 187 -6.53 -14.08 21.36
CA GLN A 187 -7.25 -14.37 20.10
C GLN A 187 -6.76 -13.51 18.91
N ARG A 188 -6.20 -12.31 19.15
CA ARG A 188 -5.58 -11.52 18.06
C ARG A 188 -4.36 -12.22 17.46
N VAL A 189 -3.73 -13.14 18.19
CA VAL A 189 -2.54 -13.87 17.75
C VAL A 189 -2.85 -14.82 16.59
N CYS A 190 -4.11 -15.22 16.39
CA CYS A 190 -4.56 -15.94 15.19
C CYS A 190 -4.13 -15.27 13.88
N ILE A 191 -3.97 -13.94 13.86
CA ILE A 191 -3.49 -13.23 12.66
C ILE A 191 -2.04 -13.59 12.30
N TYR A 192 -1.18 -13.95 13.28
CA TYR A 192 0.19 -14.38 13.00
C TYR A 192 0.21 -15.76 12.34
N ASN A 193 -0.71 -16.67 12.73
CA ASN A 193 -0.92 -17.93 12.03
C ASN A 193 -1.28 -17.70 10.56
N MET A 194 -2.17 -16.72 10.30
CA MET A 194 -2.54 -16.30 8.94
C MET A 194 -1.37 -15.66 8.19
N MET A 195 -0.54 -14.83 8.83
CA MET A 195 0.68 -14.33 8.20
C MET A 195 1.66 -15.46 7.83
N CYS A 196 1.81 -16.48 8.68
CA CYS A 196 2.61 -17.67 8.37
C CYS A 196 2.09 -18.50 7.18
N CYS A 197 0.85 -18.27 6.72
CA CYS A 197 0.36 -18.87 5.47
C CYS A 197 1.11 -18.35 4.23
N CYS A 198 1.71 -17.15 4.24
CA CYS A 198 2.55 -16.72 3.09
C CYS A 198 3.81 -17.58 2.95
N LEU A 199 4.45 -17.96 4.06
CA LEU A 199 5.57 -18.89 4.04
C LEU A 199 5.13 -20.31 3.67
N THR A 200 3.91 -20.70 4.06
CA THR A 200 3.39 -22.05 3.80
C THR A 200 3.05 -22.25 2.32
N TYR A 201 2.34 -21.30 1.71
CA TYR A 201 1.78 -21.42 0.36
C TYR A 201 2.44 -20.50 -0.68
N PHE A 202 3.48 -19.73 -0.28
CA PHE A 202 4.21 -18.79 -1.14
C PHE A 202 3.32 -17.75 -1.85
N THR A 203 2.22 -17.34 -1.22
CA THR A 203 1.31 -16.28 -1.69
C THR A 203 1.15 -15.16 -0.66
N PHE A 204 0.89 -13.94 -1.13
CA PHE A 204 0.59 -12.76 -0.32
C PHE A 204 -0.86 -12.26 -0.45
N ASP A 205 -1.69 -12.92 -1.28
CA ASP A 205 -3.13 -12.69 -1.40
C ASP A 205 -3.82 -14.05 -1.38
N PHE A 206 -4.82 -14.21 -0.51
CA PHE A 206 -5.68 -15.38 -0.43
C PHE A 206 -7.04 -14.99 0.16
N ILE A 207 -8.06 -15.81 -0.10
CA ILE A 207 -9.38 -15.65 0.49
C ILE A 207 -9.35 -16.20 1.91
N MET A 208 -9.86 -15.44 2.87
CA MET A 208 -9.94 -15.86 4.27
C MET A 208 -11.40 -15.95 4.66
N THR A 209 -11.78 -17.07 5.29
CA THR A 209 -13.15 -17.36 5.74
C THR A 209 -13.19 -17.70 7.23
N ASP A 210 -14.35 -17.53 7.84
CA ASP A 210 -14.59 -17.83 9.25
C ASP A 210 -16.10 -17.96 9.51
N VAL A 211 -16.50 -18.80 10.49
CA VAL A 211 -17.89 -18.90 10.98
C VAL A 211 -17.86 -18.76 12.50
N ALA A 212 -18.58 -17.77 13.03
CA ALA A 212 -18.74 -17.59 14.48
C ALA A 212 -19.92 -16.66 14.82
N ASP A 213 -20.42 -16.74 16.06
CA ASP A 213 -21.38 -15.78 16.65
C ASP A 213 -20.74 -14.71 17.55
N SER A 214 -19.40 -14.65 17.59
CA SER A 214 -18.65 -13.88 18.59
C SER A 214 -18.30 -12.45 18.13
N PRO A 215 -18.73 -11.38 18.85
CA PRO A 215 -18.33 -10.00 18.55
C PRO A 215 -16.81 -9.75 18.60
N SER A 216 -16.07 -10.54 19.39
CA SER A 216 -14.61 -10.45 19.40
C SER A 216 -13.99 -10.98 18.10
N ASN A 217 -14.61 -12.02 17.53
CA ASN A 217 -14.19 -12.61 16.27
C ASN A 217 -14.63 -11.78 15.06
N THR A 218 -15.89 -11.35 15.00
CA THR A 218 -16.39 -10.41 13.97
C THR A 218 -15.53 -9.14 13.91
N LYS A 219 -15.04 -8.65 15.05
CA LYS A 219 -14.05 -7.56 15.10
C LYS A 219 -12.71 -7.97 14.48
N LEU A 220 -12.17 -9.14 14.84
CA LEU A 220 -10.89 -9.65 14.30
C LEU A 220 -10.94 -9.76 12.77
N VAL A 221 -11.94 -10.42 12.20
CA VAL A 221 -12.03 -10.60 10.75
C VAL A 221 -12.28 -9.29 10.01
N SER A 222 -13.23 -8.47 10.49
CA SER A 222 -13.56 -7.17 9.86
C SER A 222 -12.43 -6.14 9.91
N ASP A 223 -11.52 -6.23 10.89
CA ASP A 223 -10.36 -5.35 11.00
C ASP A 223 -9.17 -5.77 10.13
N ASN A 224 -9.09 -7.05 9.73
CA ASN A 224 -7.89 -7.62 9.12
C ASN A 224 -8.09 -8.18 7.70
N MET A 225 -9.34 -8.45 7.29
CA MET A 225 -9.68 -8.83 5.92
C MET A 225 -9.97 -7.58 5.06
N ALA A 226 -9.34 -7.48 3.89
CA ALA A 226 -9.77 -6.55 2.85
C ALA A 226 -11.09 -7.04 2.23
N GLU A 227 -11.99 -6.10 1.89
CA GLU A 227 -13.27 -6.42 1.21
C GLU A 227 -14.18 -7.37 2.02
N CYS A 228 -13.97 -7.45 3.35
CA CYS A 228 -14.72 -8.29 4.28
C CYS A 228 -16.23 -8.10 4.20
N TYR A 229 -16.98 -9.21 4.15
CA TYR A 229 -18.42 -9.23 4.28
C TYR A 229 -18.87 -10.47 5.10
N PRO A 230 -19.86 -10.34 6.01
CA PRO A 230 -20.39 -9.09 6.56
C PRO A 230 -19.32 -8.35 7.37
N SER A 231 -19.40 -7.02 7.43
CA SER A 231 -18.42 -6.21 8.18
C SER A 231 -19.07 -5.07 8.94
N TYR A 232 -18.77 -4.99 10.24
CA TYR A 232 -19.25 -3.92 11.12
C TYR A 232 -18.70 -2.54 10.72
N ARG A 233 -17.66 -2.49 9.88
CA ARG A 233 -17.09 -1.24 9.32
C ARG A 233 -17.93 -0.68 8.18
N ALA A 234 -18.69 -1.52 7.49
CA ALA A 234 -19.52 -1.13 6.33
C ALA A 234 -20.86 -1.91 6.33
N PRO A 235 -21.73 -1.70 7.34
CA PRO A 235 -22.92 -2.52 7.56
C PRO A 235 -23.96 -2.44 6.43
N ALA A 236 -23.96 -1.37 5.64
CA ALA A 236 -24.85 -1.19 4.48
C ALA A 236 -24.33 -1.84 3.18
N ARG A 237 -23.14 -2.46 3.19
CA ARG A 237 -22.59 -3.18 2.04
C ARG A 237 -23.44 -4.41 1.72
N ARG A 238 -23.48 -4.82 0.45
CA ARG A 238 -24.06 -6.11 0.01
C ARG A 238 -22.95 -7.09 -0.41
N PRO A 239 -23.19 -8.42 -0.36
CA PRO A 239 -22.20 -9.39 -0.77
C PRO A 239 -21.92 -9.30 -2.28
N GLN A 240 -20.64 -9.40 -2.66
CA GLN A 240 -20.24 -9.51 -4.06
C GLN A 240 -20.46 -10.95 -4.58
N PRO A 241 -20.61 -11.17 -5.90
CA PRO A 241 -20.85 -12.50 -6.47
C PRO A 241 -19.84 -13.55 -5.98
N TRP A 242 -18.54 -13.29 -6.13
CA TRP A 242 -17.47 -14.20 -5.68
C TRP A 242 -17.53 -14.55 -4.18
N GLN A 243 -18.11 -13.69 -3.36
CA GLN A 243 -18.28 -13.96 -1.93
C GLN A 243 -19.41 -14.97 -1.72
N ARG A 244 -20.53 -14.85 -2.47
CA ARG A 244 -21.62 -15.84 -2.45
C ARG A 244 -21.11 -17.20 -2.95
N ASP A 245 -20.33 -17.20 -4.03
CA ASP A 245 -19.81 -18.42 -4.64
C ASP A 245 -18.87 -19.17 -3.66
N VAL A 246 -17.94 -18.45 -3.01
CA VAL A 246 -17.04 -19.02 -1.99
C VAL A 246 -17.81 -19.55 -0.78
N VAL A 247 -18.75 -18.78 -0.22
CA VAL A 247 -19.47 -19.23 0.99
C VAL A 247 -20.37 -20.43 0.67
N SER A 248 -20.97 -20.48 -0.52
CA SER A 248 -21.72 -21.66 -0.99
C SER A 248 -20.82 -22.90 -1.09
N PHE A 249 -19.68 -22.78 -1.78
CA PHE A 249 -18.70 -23.86 -1.89
C PHE A 249 -18.24 -24.37 -0.51
N MET A 250 -17.91 -23.47 0.40
CA MET A 250 -17.49 -23.79 1.77
C MET A 250 -18.60 -24.54 2.53
N MET A 251 -19.85 -24.07 2.47
CA MET A 251 -21.02 -24.68 3.12
C MET A 251 -21.47 -26.02 2.51
N GLU A 252 -21.05 -26.32 1.29
CA GLU A 252 -21.28 -27.58 0.59
C GLU A 252 -20.16 -28.61 0.87
N HIS A 253 -18.90 -28.20 0.82
CA HIS A 253 -17.75 -29.12 0.83
C HIS A 253 -17.06 -29.25 2.20
N HIS A 254 -17.23 -28.28 3.11
CA HIS A 254 -16.46 -28.17 4.36
C HIS A 254 -17.33 -27.96 5.62
N ARG A 255 -18.65 -28.18 5.54
CA ARG A 255 -19.59 -28.00 6.66
C ARG A 255 -19.16 -28.71 7.94
N GLU A 256 -18.65 -29.93 7.76
CA GLU A 256 -18.21 -30.83 8.82
C GLU A 256 -16.97 -30.29 9.57
N ASP A 257 -16.11 -29.52 8.88
CA ASP A 257 -14.93 -28.87 9.47
C ASP A 257 -15.26 -27.56 10.21
N PHE A 258 -16.44 -26.97 9.98
CA PHE A 258 -16.93 -25.82 10.77
C PHE A 258 -17.56 -26.25 12.10
N GLY A 259 -18.04 -27.49 12.19
CA GLY A 259 -18.95 -27.90 13.26
C GLY A 259 -20.36 -27.30 13.12
N THR A 260 -20.79 -27.00 11.90
CA THR A 260 -22.15 -26.52 11.62
C THR A 260 -23.12 -27.69 11.50
N ALA A 261 -24.31 -27.59 12.10
CA ALA A 261 -25.36 -28.61 12.03
C ALA A 261 -25.81 -28.93 10.58
N GLU A 262 -26.25 -30.16 10.32
CA GLU A 262 -26.62 -30.63 8.98
C GLU A 262 -27.83 -29.87 8.38
N ASP A 263 -28.80 -29.51 9.21
CA ASP A 263 -30.03 -28.80 8.85
C ASP A 263 -29.84 -27.27 8.72
N ALA A 264 -28.65 -26.76 9.07
CA ALA A 264 -28.34 -25.34 9.08
C ALA A 264 -28.41 -24.72 7.68
N ARG A 265 -28.98 -23.51 7.59
CA ARG A 265 -29.28 -22.82 6.32
C ARG A 265 -28.54 -21.49 6.21
N LEU A 266 -27.75 -21.36 5.15
CA LEU A 266 -27.09 -20.11 4.79
C LEU A 266 -28.06 -19.16 4.08
N ASP A 267 -28.17 -17.93 4.56
CA ASP A 267 -28.71 -16.80 3.81
C ASP A 267 -27.60 -16.17 2.93
N LEU A 268 -27.79 -16.15 1.61
CA LEU A 268 -26.82 -15.63 0.63
C LEU A 268 -26.82 -14.10 0.48
N ASP A 269 -27.72 -13.38 1.13
CA ASP A 269 -27.73 -11.92 1.18
C ASP A 269 -27.17 -11.36 2.49
N THR A 270 -27.33 -12.05 3.63
CA THR A 270 -26.77 -11.62 4.93
C THR A 270 -25.56 -12.40 5.42
N PHE A 271 -25.30 -13.59 4.85
CA PHE A 271 -24.33 -14.59 5.32
C PHE A 271 -24.54 -15.04 6.78
N VAL A 272 -25.79 -14.97 7.26
CA VAL A 272 -26.19 -15.64 8.49
C VAL A 272 -26.38 -17.13 8.19
N VAL A 273 -25.79 -17.98 9.03
CA VAL A 273 -25.99 -19.44 9.02
C VAL A 273 -27.01 -19.74 10.11
N HIS A 274 -28.27 -19.90 9.70
CA HIS A 274 -29.38 -20.19 10.60
C HIS A 274 -29.31 -21.62 11.11
N GLY A 275 -29.51 -21.82 12.41
CA GLY A 275 -29.49 -23.16 13.03
C GLY A 275 -28.11 -23.82 13.16
N SER A 276 -27.01 -23.11 12.88
CA SER A 276 -25.64 -23.68 12.94
C SER A 276 -25.32 -24.39 14.26
N ASN A 277 -25.82 -23.83 15.37
CA ASN A 277 -25.67 -24.35 16.73
C ASN A 277 -26.86 -25.24 17.20
N GLY A 278 -27.51 -25.96 16.28
CA GLY A 278 -28.54 -26.97 16.58
C GLY A 278 -28.01 -28.14 17.43
N GLU A 279 -28.87 -29.11 17.77
CA GLU A 279 -28.54 -30.24 18.66
C GLU A 279 -27.35 -31.11 18.16
N CYS A 280 -27.07 -31.08 16.85
CA CYS A 280 -25.94 -31.78 16.22
C CYS A 280 -24.76 -30.86 15.85
N GLY A 281 -24.80 -29.56 16.20
CA GLY A 281 -23.75 -28.60 15.87
C GLY A 281 -22.54 -28.71 16.80
N GLY A 282 -21.34 -28.78 16.24
CA GLY A 282 -20.04 -28.82 16.93
C GLY A 282 -19.79 -27.65 17.89
N SER A 283 -20.39 -26.49 17.62
CA SER A 283 -20.30 -25.28 18.44
C SER A 283 -21.44 -25.12 19.47
N SER A 284 -22.46 -25.99 19.47
CA SER A 284 -23.60 -25.92 20.41
C SER A 284 -23.15 -25.92 21.88
N VAL A 285 -22.16 -26.76 22.20
CA VAL A 285 -21.50 -26.86 23.50
C VAL A 285 -20.81 -25.54 23.91
N LEU A 286 -20.21 -24.83 22.96
CA LEU A 286 -19.56 -23.52 23.18
C LEU A 286 -20.59 -22.45 23.55
N VAL A 287 -21.77 -22.48 22.92
CA VAL A 287 -22.86 -21.56 23.19
C VAL A 287 -23.48 -21.82 24.58
N GLN A 288 -23.59 -23.08 24.99
CA GLN A 288 -24.13 -23.46 26.31
C GLN A 288 -23.20 -23.09 27.48
N HIS A 289 -21.88 -23.28 27.32
CA HIS A 289 -20.89 -23.03 28.39
C HIS A 289 -20.28 -21.63 28.36
N GLY A 290 -20.55 -20.84 27.31
CA GLY A 290 -19.97 -19.51 27.12
C GLY A 290 -20.98 -18.38 27.27
N ALA A 291 -20.80 -17.51 28.27
CA ALA A 291 -21.39 -16.18 28.23
C ALA A 291 -20.85 -15.44 26.98
N LYS A 292 -21.68 -15.26 25.93
CA LYS A 292 -21.26 -14.70 24.62
C LYS A 292 -20.47 -13.40 24.83
N ARG A 293 -19.16 -13.45 24.58
CA ARG A 293 -18.21 -12.40 25.01
C ARG A 293 -18.35 -11.14 24.19
N ARG A 294 -18.95 -10.10 24.77
CA ARG A 294 -19.11 -8.79 24.15
C ARG A 294 -17.75 -8.14 23.88
N SER A 295 -17.62 -7.53 22.71
CA SER A 295 -16.50 -6.66 22.36
C SER A 295 -16.54 -5.38 23.21
N LYS A 296 -15.37 -4.86 23.59
CA LYS A 296 -15.25 -3.51 24.20
C LYS A 296 -15.73 -2.40 23.24
N THR A 297 -15.86 -2.69 21.95
CA THR A 297 -16.33 -1.74 20.93
C THR A 297 -17.82 -1.94 20.70
N GLY A 298 -18.67 -1.13 21.36
CA GLY A 298 -20.13 -1.30 21.41
C GLY A 298 -20.82 -1.51 20.05
N ARG A 299 -20.42 -0.76 19.01
CA ARG A 299 -20.95 -0.93 17.63
C ARG A 299 -20.81 -2.34 17.05
N VAL A 300 -19.80 -3.11 17.48
CA VAL A 300 -19.62 -4.50 17.01
C VAL A 300 -20.64 -5.43 17.65
N ASN A 301 -20.99 -5.19 18.93
CA ASN A 301 -22.00 -5.98 19.62
C ASN A 301 -23.36 -5.77 18.95
N LEU A 302 -23.75 -4.51 18.74
CA LEU A 302 -25.00 -4.16 18.04
C LEU A 302 -25.05 -4.74 16.62
N PHE A 303 -23.94 -4.72 15.88
CA PHE A 303 -23.87 -5.31 14.54
C PHE A 303 -24.10 -6.84 14.57
N VAL A 304 -23.41 -7.57 15.45
CA VAL A 304 -23.61 -9.03 15.59
C VAL A 304 -25.02 -9.35 16.08
N GLU A 305 -25.50 -8.63 17.10
CA GLU A 305 -26.86 -8.77 17.64
C GLU A 305 -27.94 -8.52 16.56
N SER A 306 -27.73 -7.57 15.64
CA SER A 306 -28.66 -7.27 14.54
C SER A 306 -28.72 -8.34 13.44
N LEU A 307 -27.67 -9.16 13.29
CA LEU A 307 -27.61 -10.24 12.30
C LEU A 307 -28.03 -11.60 12.91
N THR A 308 -27.58 -11.90 14.12
CA THR A 308 -27.85 -13.21 14.74
C THR A 308 -29.18 -13.27 15.49
N GLY A 309 -29.70 -12.12 15.92
CA GLY A 309 -30.86 -12.03 16.84
C GLY A 309 -30.47 -12.01 18.33
N GLY A 310 -29.17 -12.08 18.66
CA GLY A 310 -28.65 -11.85 20.01
C GLY A 310 -28.23 -13.10 20.78
N GLN A 311 -28.50 -13.12 22.10
CA GLN A 311 -28.18 -14.26 22.96
C GLN A 311 -29.28 -15.33 22.89
N GLY A 312 -28.89 -16.60 22.96
CA GLY A 312 -29.81 -17.75 22.86
C GLY A 312 -30.15 -18.20 21.43
N THR A 313 -29.86 -17.40 20.40
CA THR A 313 -30.05 -17.83 18.99
C THR A 313 -28.96 -18.79 18.54
N GLN A 314 -29.35 -19.82 17.76
CA GLN A 314 -28.44 -20.81 17.17
C GLN A 314 -27.73 -20.32 15.88
N ASN A 315 -27.87 -19.03 15.55
CA ASN A 315 -27.37 -18.43 14.31
C ASN A 315 -25.91 -17.99 14.45
N GLU A 316 -25.12 -18.19 13.39
CA GLU A 316 -23.73 -17.71 13.27
C GLU A 316 -23.56 -16.80 12.05
N ILE A 317 -22.45 -16.04 12.00
CA ILE A 317 -22.12 -15.18 10.85
C ILE A 317 -20.97 -15.82 10.09
N PHE A 318 -21.18 -16.09 8.79
CA PHE A 318 -20.12 -16.51 7.89
C PHE A 318 -19.40 -15.27 7.33
N HIS A 319 -18.17 -15.05 7.77
CA HIS A 319 -17.32 -13.96 7.28
C HIS A 319 -16.43 -14.43 6.13
N VAL A 320 -16.34 -13.63 5.06
CA VAL A 320 -15.41 -13.84 3.94
C VAL A 320 -14.78 -12.53 3.47
N GLY A 321 -13.49 -12.56 3.16
CA GLY A 321 -12.75 -11.44 2.59
C GLY A 321 -11.40 -11.89 2.03
N ARG A 322 -10.55 -10.94 1.63
CA ARG A 322 -9.19 -11.22 1.15
C ARG A 322 -8.14 -10.83 2.19
N CYS A 323 -7.29 -11.78 2.56
CA CYS A 323 -6.09 -11.53 3.35
C CYS A 323 -4.96 -11.12 2.42
N ARG A 324 -4.73 -9.80 2.32
CA ARG A 324 -3.60 -9.23 1.57
C ARG A 324 -2.43 -9.01 2.51
N ILE A 325 -1.64 -10.05 2.75
CA ILE A 325 -0.55 -10.06 3.74
C ILE A 325 0.40 -8.87 3.58
N PHE A 326 0.82 -8.53 2.37
CA PHE A 326 1.69 -7.38 2.16
C PHE A 326 1.01 -6.05 2.58
N HIS A 327 -0.25 -5.87 2.20
CA HIS A 327 -1.02 -4.68 2.58
C HIS A 327 -1.27 -4.63 4.09
N TRP A 328 -1.59 -5.77 4.71
CA TRP A 328 -1.78 -5.89 6.16
C TRP A 328 -0.48 -5.62 6.94
N ALA A 329 0.66 -6.15 6.47
CA ALA A 329 1.96 -5.94 7.08
C ALA A 329 2.38 -4.46 6.93
N CYS A 330 2.21 -3.86 5.75
CA CYS A 330 2.38 -2.42 5.57
C CYS A 330 1.47 -1.61 6.52
N HIS A 331 0.20 -2.00 6.67
CA HIS A 331 -0.76 -1.27 7.49
C HIS A 331 -0.48 -1.37 9.00
N ASN A 332 -0.09 -2.54 9.50
CA ASN A 332 0.05 -2.80 10.93
C ASN A 332 1.50 -2.74 11.43
N LEU A 333 2.44 -3.36 10.72
CA LEU A 333 3.85 -3.39 11.11
C LEU A 333 4.45 -1.99 11.04
N LEU A 334 4.19 -1.26 9.95
CA LEU A 334 4.71 0.09 9.76
C LEU A 334 4.01 1.14 10.64
N ARG A 335 2.74 0.93 11.03
CA ARG A 335 2.08 1.74 12.09
C ARG A 335 2.77 1.59 13.44
N SER A 336 3.32 0.41 13.75
CA SER A 336 3.98 0.14 15.04
C SER A 336 5.43 0.63 15.12
N ALA A 337 6.05 0.96 13.98
CA ALA A 337 7.43 1.44 13.89
C ALA A 337 7.56 2.53 12.81
N PRO A 338 7.23 3.80 13.11
CA PRO A 338 7.28 4.87 12.11
C PRO A 338 8.63 5.02 11.39
N PRO A 339 9.81 4.96 12.05
CA PRO A 339 11.09 5.01 11.35
C PRO A 339 11.26 3.89 10.30
N LEU A 340 10.71 2.70 10.57
CA LEU A 340 10.67 1.58 9.63
C LEU A 340 9.67 1.84 8.50
N LYS A 341 8.51 2.46 8.77
CA LYS A 341 7.58 2.93 7.73
C LYS A 341 8.29 3.81 6.74
N SER A 342 8.97 4.84 7.23
CA SER A 342 9.68 5.81 6.40
C SER A 342 10.80 5.16 5.58
N ALA A 343 11.64 4.33 6.20
CA ALA A 343 12.70 3.60 5.51
C ALA A 343 12.16 2.67 4.42
N VAL A 344 11.09 1.92 4.70
CA VAL A 344 10.47 1.00 3.72
C VAL A 344 9.78 1.77 2.60
N CYS A 345 8.97 2.78 2.89
CA CYS A 345 8.30 3.60 1.87
C CYS A 345 9.31 4.35 0.99
N THR A 346 10.36 4.93 1.57
CA THR A 346 11.43 5.59 0.82
C THR A 346 12.21 4.59 -0.04
N THR A 347 12.59 3.44 0.51
CA THR A 347 13.29 2.38 -0.25
C THR A 347 12.45 1.86 -1.41
N LEU A 348 11.15 1.61 -1.18
CA LEU A 348 10.23 1.19 -2.23
C LEU A 348 10.07 2.29 -3.30
N PHE A 349 9.91 3.56 -2.92
CA PHE A 349 9.83 4.67 -3.86
C PHE A 349 11.09 4.74 -4.74
N LEU A 350 12.28 4.74 -4.12
CA LEU A 350 13.57 4.74 -4.83
C LEU A 350 13.76 3.51 -5.74
N ALA A 351 13.31 2.32 -5.31
CA ALA A 351 13.36 1.11 -6.14
C ALA A 351 12.39 1.15 -7.34
N HIS A 352 11.34 1.97 -7.28
CA HIS A 352 10.40 2.17 -8.40
C HIS A 352 10.81 3.27 -9.37
N ILE A 353 11.74 4.16 -9.00
CA ILE A 353 12.25 5.22 -9.87
C ILE A 353 12.74 4.69 -11.25
N PRO A 354 13.53 3.60 -11.36
CA PRO A 354 13.91 3.03 -12.66
C PRO A 354 12.72 2.57 -13.51
N TRP A 355 11.68 2.01 -12.88
CA TRP A 355 10.45 1.60 -13.56
C TRP A 355 9.64 2.81 -14.03
N MET A 356 9.55 3.87 -13.22
CA MET A 356 8.93 5.13 -13.63
C MET A 356 9.61 5.72 -14.87
N PHE A 357 10.96 5.64 -14.97
CA PHE A 357 11.68 6.04 -16.17
C PHE A 357 11.40 5.14 -17.37
N LEU A 358 11.37 3.81 -17.18
CA LEU A 358 11.04 2.89 -18.26
C LEU A 358 9.63 3.19 -18.82
N TRP A 359 8.65 3.44 -17.95
CA TRP A 359 7.29 3.79 -18.37
C TRP A 359 7.21 5.17 -19.03
N LEU A 360 7.95 6.18 -18.55
CA LEU A 360 8.07 7.49 -19.21
C LEU A 360 8.78 7.43 -20.58
N LEU A 361 9.78 6.56 -20.74
CA LEU A 361 10.48 6.32 -22.00
C LEU A 361 9.55 5.70 -23.05
N LEU A 362 8.74 4.73 -22.61
CA LEU A 362 7.77 3.99 -23.43
C LEU A 362 6.40 4.70 -23.59
N ASP A 363 6.26 5.93 -23.07
CA ASP A 363 5.00 6.71 -23.05
C ASP A 363 3.81 6.00 -22.36
N ARG A 364 4.12 5.04 -21.48
CA ARG A 364 3.16 4.23 -20.69
C ARG A 364 2.74 4.95 -19.41
N ILE A 365 2.08 6.08 -19.62
CA ILE A 365 1.51 6.93 -18.57
C ILE A 365 0.56 6.15 -17.65
N ASP A 366 -0.17 5.17 -18.16
CA ASP A 366 -1.04 4.28 -17.40
C ASP A 366 -0.28 3.46 -16.35
N LEU A 367 0.89 2.91 -16.73
CA LEU A 367 1.75 2.13 -15.83
C LEU A 367 2.45 3.03 -14.81
N LEU A 368 2.86 4.24 -15.22
CA LEU A 368 3.41 5.26 -14.33
C LEU A 368 2.42 5.65 -13.22
N MET A 369 1.15 5.84 -13.56
CA MET A 369 0.09 6.10 -12.57
C MET A 369 -0.18 4.85 -11.70
N GLY A 370 0.00 3.64 -12.22
CA GLY A 370 -0.02 2.40 -11.42
C GLY A 370 1.06 2.36 -10.34
N VAL A 371 2.26 2.85 -10.64
CA VAL A 371 3.34 3.01 -9.64
C VAL A 371 2.96 4.04 -8.59
N PHE A 372 2.46 5.21 -8.99
CA PHE A 372 2.08 6.27 -8.05
C PHE A 372 0.90 5.87 -7.14
N ARG A 373 -0.07 5.10 -7.65
CA ARG A 373 -1.14 4.46 -6.86
C ARG A 373 -0.58 3.52 -5.78
N SER A 374 0.35 2.66 -6.18
CA SER A 374 0.99 1.71 -5.28
C SER A 374 1.74 2.45 -4.17
N PHE A 375 2.47 3.51 -4.54
CA PHE A 375 3.14 4.41 -3.61
C PHE A 375 2.17 5.07 -2.60
N CYS A 376 1.07 5.68 -3.04
CA CYS A 376 0.07 6.28 -2.13
C CYS A 376 -0.50 5.26 -1.13
N LYS A 377 -0.76 4.03 -1.61
CA LYS A 377 -1.24 2.92 -0.80
C LYS A 377 -0.20 2.42 0.22
N TRP A 378 1.10 2.51 -0.08
CA TRP A 378 2.17 2.15 0.86
C TRP A 378 2.46 3.25 1.88
N SER A 379 2.46 4.51 1.46
CA SER A 379 2.66 5.66 2.36
C SER A 379 1.46 5.93 3.27
N GLY A 380 0.30 5.36 2.97
CA GLY A 380 -0.92 5.55 3.77
C GLY A 380 -1.65 6.86 3.44
N VAL A 381 -1.48 7.35 2.20
CA VAL A 381 -2.23 8.49 1.67
C VAL A 381 -3.56 7.99 1.11
N THR A 382 -4.65 8.53 1.63
CA THR A 382 -6.01 8.33 1.14
C THR A 382 -6.46 9.58 0.43
N ILE A 383 -6.85 9.47 -0.84
CA ILE A 383 -7.35 10.59 -1.64
C ILE A 383 -8.88 10.51 -1.68
N GLN A 384 -9.54 11.53 -1.16
CA GLN A 384 -10.98 11.76 -1.24
C GLN A 384 -11.25 12.91 -2.22
N VAL A 385 -12.20 12.73 -3.13
CA VAL A 385 -12.64 13.79 -4.05
C VAL A 385 -14.00 14.34 -3.59
N GLN A 386 -14.17 15.65 -3.71
CA GLN A 386 -15.40 16.40 -3.39
C GLN A 386 -15.75 17.38 -4.52
N GLY A 387 -16.99 17.85 -4.51
CA GLY A 387 -17.53 18.80 -5.49
C GLY A 387 -17.90 18.16 -6.82
N THR A 388 -18.03 18.98 -7.87
CA THR A 388 -18.56 18.58 -9.18
C THR A 388 -17.51 18.76 -10.28
N PRO A 389 -16.52 17.85 -10.42
CA PRO A 389 -15.56 17.93 -11.54
C PRO A 389 -16.25 17.83 -12.92
N TYR A 390 -17.45 17.21 -12.99
CA TYR A 390 -18.24 17.04 -14.22
C TYR A 390 -19.77 17.08 -13.99
N GLY A 391 -20.26 17.92 -13.08
CA GLY A 391 -21.71 18.24 -12.95
C GLY A 391 -22.57 17.37 -12.03
N ASN A 392 -22.07 16.26 -11.49
CA ASN A 392 -22.72 15.52 -10.39
C ASN A 392 -21.83 15.58 -9.13
N SER A 393 -22.45 15.79 -7.96
CA SER A 393 -21.74 15.75 -6.67
C SER A 393 -21.51 14.30 -6.26
N MET A 394 -20.25 13.93 -6.01
CA MET A 394 -19.90 12.57 -5.61
C MET A 394 -18.68 12.60 -4.68
N THR A 395 -18.83 12.04 -3.48
CA THR A 395 -17.69 11.79 -2.58
C THR A 395 -17.14 10.40 -2.85
N THR A 396 -15.92 10.32 -3.40
CA THR A 396 -15.30 9.04 -3.78
C THR A 396 -13.87 8.95 -3.26
N SER A 397 -13.51 7.80 -2.68
CA SER A 397 -12.15 7.47 -2.23
C SER A 397 -11.43 6.65 -3.28
N ILE A 398 -10.25 7.10 -3.72
CA ILE A 398 -9.53 6.51 -4.87
C ILE A 398 -8.74 5.23 -4.49
N ASN A 399 -8.72 4.84 -3.22
CA ASN A 399 -8.05 3.62 -2.74
C ASN A 399 -8.85 2.31 -2.98
N ALA A 400 -9.97 2.37 -3.71
CA ALA A 400 -10.79 1.21 -4.09
C ALA A 400 -10.07 0.25 -5.08
N PRO A 401 -10.40 -1.07 -5.07
CA PRO A 401 -9.79 -2.04 -5.97
C PRO A 401 -10.17 -1.82 -7.45
N LEU A 402 -9.28 -2.27 -8.35
CA LEU A 402 -9.29 -2.03 -9.81
C LEU A 402 -10.62 -2.32 -10.55
N ARG A 403 -11.57 -3.07 -9.99
CA ARG A 403 -12.84 -3.39 -10.65
C ARG A 403 -13.82 -2.21 -10.71
N GLU A 404 -13.87 -1.33 -9.72
CA GLU A 404 -14.80 -0.18 -9.78
C GLU A 404 -14.34 0.88 -10.80
N LEU A 405 -13.02 1.12 -10.89
CA LEU A 405 -12.40 1.90 -11.97
C LEU A 405 -12.43 1.18 -13.34
N GLY A 406 -12.86 -0.08 -13.40
CA GLY A 406 -13.14 -0.79 -14.65
C GLY A 406 -14.31 -0.14 -15.41
N SER A 407 -15.31 0.39 -14.70
CA SER A 407 -16.37 1.23 -15.30
C SER A 407 -15.83 2.54 -15.88
N PHE A 408 -14.71 3.04 -15.35
CA PHE A 408 -14.11 4.33 -15.71
C PHE A 408 -13.04 4.23 -16.81
N SER A 409 -12.56 3.02 -17.12
CA SER A 409 -11.45 2.78 -18.07
C SER A 409 -11.70 1.68 -19.13
N ARG A 410 -12.73 0.84 -18.96
CA ARG A 410 -13.18 -0.14 -19.98
C ARG A 410 -14.60 0.12 -20.49
N GLY A 411 -15.32 1.08 -19.93
CA GLY A 411 -16.56 1.63 -20.48
C GLY A 411 -16.29 2.50 -21.71
N GLY A 412 -15.96 1.88 -22.85
CA GLY A 412 -15.88 2.54 -24.15
C GLY A 412 -14.50 3.07 -24.55
N LEU A 413 -13.87 2.38 -25.50
CA LEU A 413 -12.92 2.98 -26.45
C LEU A 413 -13.64 3.88 -27.50
N GLY A 414 -14.93 4.12 -27.32
CA GLY A 414 -15.69 5.17 -27.99
C GLY A 414 -16.54 5.94 -26.99
N GLY A 415 -16.38 7.27 -26.98
CA GLY A 415 -17.43 8.19 -26.51
C GLY A 415 -17.52 8.55 -25.03
N ILE A 416 -16.41 8.81 -24.31
CA ILE A 416 -16.46 9.61 -23.07
C ILE A 416 -15.34 10.66 -23.07
N GLY A 417 -15.61 11.82 -23.66
CA GLY A 417 -14.73 12.99 -23.57
C GLY A 417 -14.72 13.62 -22.16
N ALA A 418 -13.93 14.68 -21.99
CA ALA A 418 -14.22 15.67 -20.95
C ALA A 418 -15.69 16.09 -21.09
N GLY A 419 -16.42 16.18 -19.97
CA GLY A 419 -17.89 16.27 -19.99
C GLY A 419 -18.39 17.29 -21.01
N GLU A 420 -19.10 16.81 -22.03
CA GLU A 420 -19.70 17.69 -23.03
C GLU A 420 -20.59 18.71 -22.30
N PRO A 421 -20.36 20.02 -22.50
CA PRO A 421 -21.37 20.98 -22.16
C PRO A 421 -22.60 20.65 -23.01
N ARG A 422 -23.71 20.21 -22.40
CA ARG A 422 -25.03 20.13 -23.06
C ARG A 422 -25.62 21.52 -23.33
N GLY A 423 -24.77 22.47 -23.74
CA GLY A 423 -25.10 23.81 -24.20
C GLY A 423 -24.42 24.02 -25.54
N LYS A 424 -25.22 24.17 -26.61
CA LYS A 424 -24.73 24.47 -27.96
C LYS A 424 -23.91 25.77 -27.94
N GLY A 425 -22.60 25.70 -28.18
CA GLY A 425 -21.78 26.87 -28.55
C GLY A 425 -20.49 27.14 -27.77
N ARG A 426 -20.20 26.49 -26.63
CA ARG A 426 -18.94 26.71 -25.88
C ARG A 426 -17.78 25.89 -26.49
N GLN A 427 -16.67 26.55 -26.82
CA GLN A 427 -15.57 25.97 -27.60
C GLN A 427 -14.76 24.90 -26.84
N GLN A 428 -14.30 23.87 -27.58
CA GLN A 428 -13.41 22.83 -27.08
C GLN A 428 -11.96 23.35 -26.90
N GLY A 429 -11.25 22.88 -25.87
CA GLY A 429 -9.82 23.13 -25.67
C GLY A 429 -9.37 22.95 -24.22
N ALA A 430 -8.06 23.08 -23.96
CA ALA A 430 -7.52 22.91 -22.61
C ALA A 430 -8.02 23.99 -21.64
N CYS A 431 -8.23 23.56 -20.40
CA CYS A 431 -8.51 24.43 -19.25
C CYS A 431 -7.28 24.57 -18.35
N ILE A 432 -7.28 25.61 -17.51
CA ILE A 432 -6.33 25.72 -16.39
C ILE A 432 -6.97 25.10 -15.14
N TRP A 433 -6.24 24.26 -14.41
CA TRP A 433 -6.56 23.88 -13.04
C TRP A 433 -5.76 24.77 -12.09
N ALA A 434 -6.45 25.55 -11.25
CA ALA A 434 -5.85 26.49 -10.31
C ALA A 434 -5.98 25.94 -8.88
N SER A 435 -4.85 25.69 -8.20
CA SER A 435 -4.82 25.06 -6.87
C SER A 435 -3.88 25.78 -5.90
N ASN A 436 -4.22 25.76 -4.61
CA ASN A 436 -3.28 26.08 -3.52
C ASN A 436 -2.13 25.06 -3.45
N HIS A 437 -1.02 25.42 -2.79
CA HIS A 437 0.23 24.65 -2.85
C HIS A 437 0.91 24.43 -1.48
N TYR A 438 1.15 23.17 -1.14
CA TYR A 438 1.91 22.76 0.04
C TYR A 438 3.21 22.03 -0.32
N SER A 439 3.19 21.08 -1.26
CA SER A 439 4.39 20.30 -1.58
C SER A 439 4.37 19.67 -2.98
N TRP A 440 5.44 18.93 -3.31
CA TRP A 440 5.51 18.15 -4.55
C TRP A 440 4.41 17.07 -4.65
N LEU A 441 3.83 16.65 -3.51
CA LEU A 441 2.77 15.64 -3.44
C LEU A 441 1.48 16.12 -4.13
N ASP A 442 1.20 17.43 -4.08
CA ASP A 442 0.02 18.08 -4.65
C ASP A 442 -0.19 17.69 -6.12
N TYR A 443 0.88 17.77 -6.92
CA TYR A 443 0.84 17.43 -8.34
C TYR A 443 0.48 15.95 -8.57
N GLY A 444 1.03 15.05 -7.76
CA GLY A 444 0.71 13.62 -7.84
C GLY A 444 -0.74 13.32 -7.44
N VAL A 445 -1.25 14.00 -6.41
CA VAL A 445 -2.67 13.91 -5.98
C VAL A 445 -3.60 14.46 -7.06
N LEU A 446 -3.25 15.57 -7.72
CA LEU A 446 -4.03 16.13 -8.84
C LEU A 446 -4.01 15.20 -10.07
N CYS A 447 -2.85 14.65 -10.45
CA CYS A 447 -2.78 13.65 -11.52
C CYS A 447 -3.56 12.36 -11.21
N MET A 448 -3.74 12.02 -9.93
CA MET A 448 -4.52 10.87 -9.48
C MET A 448 -6.03 11.02 -9.66
N VAL A 449 -6.56 12.25 -9.56
CA VAL A 449 -7.98 12.56 -9.78
C VAL A 449 -8.29 12.90 -11.25
N ALA A 450 -7.28 13.23 -12.05
CA ALA A 450 -7.43 13.62 -13.44
C ALA A 450 -7.61 12.43 -14.41
N ARG A 451 -8.39 12.64 -15.47
CA ARG A 451 -8.59 11.65 -16.56
C ARG A 451 -7.41 11.59 -17.55
N HIS A 452 -6.56 12.60 -17.54
CA HIS A 452 -5.36 12.73 -18.36
C HIS A 452 -4.20 13.20 -17.48
N MET A 453 -2.96 12.94 -17.89
CA MET A 453 -1.81 13.59 -17.26
C MET A 453 -1.94 15.11 -17.39
N LEU A 454 -1.79 15.78 -16.25
CA LEU A 454 -1.82 17.22 -16.15
C LEU A 454 -0.46 17.78 -16.58
N ARG A 455 -0.44 18.92 -17.26
CA ARG A 455 0.82 19.62 -17.55
C ARG A 455 1.07 20.61 -16.43
N ALA A 456 2.15 20.47 -15.67
CA ALA A 456 2.50 21.43 -14.63
C ALA A 456 3.27 22.64 -15.19
N LEU A 457 3.13 23.79 -14.55
CA LEU A 457 4.00 24.95 -14.76
C LEU A 457 5.12 24.93 -13.71
N VAL A 458 6.36 24.67 -14.15
CA VAL A 458 7.51 24.26 -13.30
C VAL A 458 8.65 25.27 -13.41
N LYS A 459 9.37 25.54 -12.31
CA LYS A 459 10.55 26.42 -12.33
C LYS A 459 11.69 25.75 -13.10
N GLN A 460 12.39 26.52 -13.95
CA GLN A 460 13.52 26.03 -14.73
C GLN A 460 14.75 25.77 -13.86
N ASP A 461 14.91 26.54 -12.79
CA ASP A 461 16.03 26.49 -11.85
C ASP A 461 16.19 25.08 -11.21
N ILE A 462 15.09 24.33 -11.05
CA ILE A 462 15.10 22.93 -10.53
C ILE A 462 15.78 21.93 -11.49
N ALA A 463 16.03 22.33 -12.74
CA ALA A 463 16.82 21.52 -13.68
C ALA A 463 18.34 21.78 -13.59
N GLU A 464 18.76 22.85 -12.90
CA GLU A 464 20.16 23.28 -12.80
C GLU A 464 20.83 22.76 -11.49
N GLU A 465 20.05 22.21 -10.54
CA GLU A 465 20.54 21.62 -9.28
C GLU A 465 21.03 20.16 -9.42
N GLY A 466 22.31 20.01 -9.81
CA GLY A 466 23.09 18.78 -9.66
C GLY A 466 22.68 17.56 -10.50
N LEU A 467 23.16 16.37 -10.12
CA LEU A 467 22.92 15.10 -10.84
C LEU A 467 21.43 14.72 -10.95
N GLY A 468 20.57 15.25 -10.07
CA GLY A 468 19.12 15.10 -10.14
C GLY A 468 18.44 16.06 -11.14
N GLY A 469 19.04 17.22 -11.43
CA GLY A 469 18.46 18.25 -12.30
C GLY A 469 18.26 17.80 -13.76
N TRP A 470 19.23 17.06 -14.33
CA TRP A 470 19.07 16.45 -15.66
C TRP A 470 17.90 15.46 -15.70
N LEU A 471 17.77 14.66 -14.65
CA LEU A 471 16.77 13.62 -14.53
C LEU A 471 15.36 14.22 -14.39
N LEU A 472 15.21 15.27 -13.58
CA LEU A 472 13.97 16.02 -13.48
C LEU A 472 13.66 16.77 -14.79
N SER A 473 14.66 17.33 -15.48
CA SER A 473 14.49 17.94 -16.81
C SER A 473 13.93 16.93 -17.83
N PHE A 474 14.41 15.67 -17.79
CA PHE A 474 13.87 14.60 -18.63
C PHE A 474 12.39 14.30 -18.32
N VAL A 475 12.02 14.19 -17.04
CA VAL A 475 10.61 13.98 -16.62
C VAL A 475 9.72 15.15 -17.06
N VAL A 476 10.12 16.39 -16.76
CA VAL A 476 9.39 17.62 -17.07
C VAL A 476 9.15 17.75 -18.58
N LYS A 477 10.15 17.42 -19.42
CA LYS A 477 10.00 17.38 -20.88
C LYS A 477 9.05 16.28 -21.35
N ARG A 478 9.14 15.06 -20.81
CA ARG A 478 8.25 13.95 -21.17
C ARG A 478 6.79 14.20 -20.76
N LEU A 479 6.56 14.82 -19.61
CA LEU A 479 5.23 15.23 -19.14
C LEU A 479 4.69 16.49 -19.85
N LYS A 480 5.45 17.07 -20.80
CA LYS A 480 5.10 18.31 -21.53
C LYS A 480 4.79 19.48 -20.58
N CYS A 481 5.47 19.52 -19.45
CA CYS A 481 5.36 20.58 -18.45
C CYS A 481 6.03 21.87 -18.96
N ILE A 482 5.49 23.01 -18.55
CA ILE A 482 5.88 24.34 -19.03
C ILE A 482 6.92 24.93 -18.06
N MET A 483 8.14 25.15 -18.54
CA MET A 483 9.26 25.63 -17.72
C MET A 483 9.36 27.17 -17.71
N TYR A 484 9.76 27.77 -16.58
CA TYR A 484 10.00 29.23 -16.50
C TYR A 484 11.13 29.65 -15.54
N LYS A 485 11.82 30.75 -15.83
CA LYS A 485 12.84 31.36 -14.94
C LYS A 485 12.24 32.43 -14.02
N ARG A 486 12.73 32.52 -12.79
CA ARG A 486 12.35 33.59 -11.84
C ARG A 486 13.36 34.74 -11.92
N GLY A 487 12.90 35.99 -11.88
CA GLY A 487 13.76 37.14 -11.55
C GLY A 487 13.88 38.27 -12.57
N ASP A 488 13.20 38.21 -13.72
CA ASP A 488 13.23 39.32 -14.70
C ASP A 488 11.81 39.67 -15.18
N ARG A 489 11.55 40.96 -15.49
CA ARG A 489 10.26 41.42 -16.02
C ARG A 489 9.94 40.75 -17.37
N SER A 490 10.97 40.41 -18.15
CA SER A 490 10.86 39.61 -19.38
C SER A 490 10.31 38.19 -19.14
N SER A 491 10.52 37.59 -17.96
CA SER A 491 10.13 36.21 -17.69
C SER A 491 8.62 36.05 -17.46
N GLY A 492 7.95 37.11 -17.02
CA GLY A 492 6.49 37.12 -16.88
C GLY A 492 5.78 36.94 -18.23
N ASP A 493 6.25 37.61 -19.29
CA ASP A 493 5.67 37.46 -20.63
C ASP A 493 6.11 36.16 -21.31
N ALA A 494 7.32 35.66 -21.02
CA ALA A 494 7.73 34.31 -21.45
C ALA A 494 6.82 33.21 -20.85
N VAL A 495 6.49 33.29 -19.55
CA VAL A 495 5.50 32.42 -18.88
C VAL A 495 4.16 32.50 -19.59
N ARG A 496 3.67 33.72 -19.86
CA ARG A 496 2.38 33.95 -20.51
C ARG A 496 2.35 33.34 -21.91
N GLN A 497 3.36 33.59 -22.74
CA GLN A 497 3.47 33.03 -24.09
C GLN A 497 3.58 31.51 -24.10
N ALA A 498 4.26 30.91 -23.13
CA ALA A 498 4.37 29.45 -23.01
C ALA A 498 3.05 28.82 -22.53
N LEU A 499 2.34 29.47 -21.60
CA LEU A 499 1.02 29.06 -21.14
C LEU A 499 -0.03 29.19 -22.27
N THR A 500 -0.03 30.30 -23.03
CA THR A 500 -0.89 30.47 -24.21
C THR A 500 -0.64 29.38 -25.24
N ARG A 501 0.62 29.13 -25.60
CA ARG A 501 0.99 28.02 -26.50
C ARG A 501 0.49 26.68 -25.99
N GLY A 502 0.77 26.36 -24.73
CA GLY A 502 0.28 25.13 -24.10
C GLY A 502 -1.24 24.96 -24.18
N LEU A 503 -2.01 26.03 -23.93
CA LEU A 503 -3.48 26.02 -24.01
C LEU A 503 -4.05 25.88 -25.43
N MET A 504 -3.25 26.18 -26.46
CA MET A 504 -3.66 26.10 -27.87
C MET A 504 -3.18 24.82 -28.57
N GLU A 505 -1.99 24.31 -28.19
CA GLU A 505 -1.34 23.15 -28.81
C GLU A 505 -1.92 21.79 -28.34
N SER A 506 -2.72 21.76 -27.28
CA SER A 506 -3.28 20.51 -26.72
C SER A 506 -4.54 20.76 -25.92
N SER A 507 -5.41 19.74 -25.85
CA SER A 507 -6.61 19.69 -24.99
C SER A 507 -6.33 19.28 -23.54
N ALA A 508 -5.11 18.82 -23.21
CA ALA A 508 -4.77 18.38 -21.85
C ALA A 508 -4.76 19.56 -20.86
N PRO A 509 -5.39 19.46 -19.67
CA PRO A 509 -5.38 20.55 -18.69
C PRO A 509 -3.98 20.93 -18.21
N ILE A 510 -3.83 22.20 -17.82
CA ILE A 510 -2.58 22.75 -17.27
C ILE A 510 -2.79 23.10 -15.80
N VAL A 511 -2.02 22.52 -14.90
CA VAL A 511 -2.03 22.86 -13.47
C VAL A 511 -1.13 24.07 -13.21
N VAL A 512 -1.69 25.05 -12.51
CA VAL A 512 -0.95 26.20 -11.97
C VAL A 512 -1.16 26.32 -10.47
N PHE A 513 -0.09 26.65 -9.77
CA PHE A 513 -0.06 26.96 -8.35
C PHE A 513 0.18 28.48 -8.21
N PRO A 514 -0.87 29.33 -8.26
CA PRO A 514 -0.77 30.77 -8.44
C PRO A 514 -0.16 31.51 -7.24
N GLU A 515 -0.01 30.87 -6.09
CA GLU A 515 0.71 31.39 -4.92
C GLU A 515 2.21 31.65 -5.24
N GLY A 516 2.80 30.81 -6.11
CA GLY A 516 4.21 30.92 -6.56
C GLY A 516 5.26 30.46 -5.52
N THR A 517 4.82 30.10 -4.33
CA THR A 517 5.57 29.48 -3.24
C THR A 517 4.70 28.39 -2.59
N SER A 518 5.27 27.59 -1.69
CA SER A 518 4.55 26.60 -0.90
C SER A 518 4.53 26.97 0.58
N GLN A 519 3.56 26.45 1.32
CA GLN A 519 3.46 26.59 2.78
C GLN A 519 3.35 25.23 3.47
N VAL A 520 3.67 25.15 4.77
CA VAL A 520 3.64 23.88 5.52
C VAL A 520 2.21 23.33 5.64
N LYS A 521 1.28 24.21 6.02
CA LYS A 521 -0.18 23.98 6.15
C LYS A 521 -0.88 25.34 6.28
N GLY A 522 -2.19 25.38 6.05
CA GLY A 522 -3.01 26.59 6.21
C GLY A 522 -3.90 26.90 5.01
N PRO A 523 -4.74 27.94 5.09
CA PRO A 523 -5.61 28.39 3.99
C PRO A 523 -4.79 28.93 2.81
N PRO A 524 -5.35 28.98 1.59
CA PRO A 524 -4.65 29.45 0.39
C PRO A 524 -3.96 30.81 0.56
N MET A 525 -2.72 30.95 0.09
CA MET A 525 -2.01 32.24 0.06
C MET A 525 -2.60 33.18 -1.02
N PRO A 526 -2.29 34.49 -1.02
CA PRO A 526 -2.75 35.41 -2.08
C PRO A 526 -2.28 34.98 -3.47
N PHE A 527 -3.19 34.97 -4.46
CA PHE A 527 -2.88 34.47 -5.80
C PHE A 527 -2.26 35.52 -6.73
N ARG A 528 -1.30 35.08 -7.56
CA ARG A 528 -0.76 35.86 -8.67
C ARG A 528 -1.63 35.67 -9.90
N HIS A 529 -2.47 36.65 -10.25
CA HIS A 529 -3.45 36.53 -11.35
C HIS A 529 -2.87 36.50 -12.78
N GLY A 530 -1.55 36.38 -12.93
CA GLY A 530 -0.86 36.38 -14.23
C GLY A 530 -1.26 35.24 -15.16
N SER A 531 -1.54 34.05 -14.61
CA SER A 531 -2.08 32.88 -15.34
C SER A 531 -3.55 33.06 -15.71
N PHE A 532 -4.35 33.69 -14.84
CA PHE A 532 -5.78 33.94 -15.07
C PHE A 532 -5.99 34.98 -16.16
N HIS A 533 -5.11 35.98 -16.26
CA HIS A 533 -5.08 36.91 -17.39
C HIS A 533 -4.86 36.18 -18.74
N VAL A 534 -3.98 35.18 -18.78
CA VAL A 534 -3.76 34.36 -19.98
C VAL A 534 -5.01 33.56 -20.34
N ALA A 535 -5.63 32.87 -19.38
CA ALA A 535 -6.88 32.15 -19.60
C ALA A 535 -8.00 33.08 -20.09
N TYR A 536 -8.10 34.29 -19.53
CA TYR A 536 -9.08 35.30 -19.94
C TYR A 536 -8.89 35.75 -21.39
N VAL A 537 -7.67 36.15 -21.75
CA VAL A 537 -7.33 36.59 -23.13
C VAL A 537 -7.48 35.45 -24.13
N ALA A 538 -7.05 34.23 -23.76
CA ALA A 538 -7.17 33.04 -24.61
C ALA A 538 -8.60 32.43 -24.63
N ARG A 539 -9.57 33.03 -23.92
CA ARG A 539 -10.95 32.54 -23.77
C ARG A 539 -11.01 31.06 -23.36
N ARG A 540 -10.16 30.65 -22.42
CA ARG A 540 -10.11 29.29 -21.87
C ARG A 540 -10.67 29.25 -20.43
N PRO A 541 -11.48 28.24 -20.08
CA PRO A 541 -12.04 28.12 -18.75
C PRO A 541 -10.96 27.79 -17.70
N VAL A 542 -11.24 28.19 -16.46
CA VAL A 542 -10.43 27.85 -15.28
C VAL A 542 -11.27 27.00 -14.34
N GLN A 543 -10.72 25.87 -13.92
CA GLN A 543 -11.23 25.00 -12.87
C GLN A 543 -10.54 25.37 -11.56
N PRO A 544 -11.23 26.00 -10.59
CA PRO A 544 -10.69 26.19 -9.25
C PRO A 544 -10.70 24.84 -8.51
N VAL A 545 -9.61 24.48 -7.86
CA VAL A 545 -9.45 23.24 -7.08
C VAL A 545 -8.83 23.60 -5.74
N ALA A 546 -9.43 23.13 -4.64
CA ALA A 546 -8.83 23.21 -3.31
C ALA A 546 -8.24 21.87 -2.90
N LEU A 547 -6.99 21.89 -2.44
CA LEU A 547 -6.33 20.80 -1.76
C LEU A 547 -6.34 21.04 -0.25
N TRP A 548 -6.58 19.97 0.52
CA TRP A 548 -6.44 19.98 1.97
C TRP A 548 -5.84 18.65 2.43
N TYR A 549 -5.02 18.71 3.48
CA TYR A 549 -4.38 17.54 4.07
C TYR A 549 -4.61 17.52 5.58
N SER A 550 -4.96 16.34 6.11
CA SER A 550 -5.17 16.14 7.54
C SER A 550 -3.88 16.35 8.34
N GLU A 551 -2.76 15.90 7.77
CA GLU A 551 -1.41 16.04 8.31
C GLU A 551 -0.66 17.20 7.65
N ASP A 552 0.46 17.58 8.25
CA ASP A 552 1.33 18.64 7.74
C ASP A 552 2.21 18.07 6.62
N VAL A 553 2.10 18.63 5.41
CA VAL A 553 2.70 18.09 4.17
C VAL A 553 3.75 18.98 3.54
N GLY A 554 3.72 20.28 3.80
CA GLY A 554 4.69 21.19 3.20
C GLY A 554 6.05 21.08 3.88
N LEU A 555 7.10 21.07 3.06
CA LEU A 555 8.47 21.06 3.55
C LEU A 555 8.77 22.37 4.29
N ALA A 556 9.27 22.28 5.52
CA ALA A 556 9.67 23.45 6.28
C ALA A 556 10.76 24.23 5.51
N PRO A 557 10.81 25.57 5.55
CA PRO A 557 11.67 26.39 4.67
C PRO A 557 13.20 26.23 4.80
N LYS A 558 13.69 25.24 5.57
CA LYS A 558 15.11 24.99 5.86
C LYS A 558 15.49 23.50 5.94
N THR A 559 14.65 22.57 5.49
CA THR A 559 14.95 21.12 5.55
C THR A 559 14.99 20.51 4.16
N ASP A 560 16.18 20.40 3.59
CA ASP A 560 16.37 19.99 2.21
C ASP A 560 16.09 18.48 1.99
N ASN A 561 15.20 18.23 1.03
CA ASN A 561 15.20 17.16 0.03
C ASN A 561 15.14 15.66 0.41
N VAL A 562 15.37 15.23 1.66
CA VAL A 562 15.08 13.82 2.06
C VAL A 562 14.40 13.70 3.43
N GLY A 563 14.90 14.40 4.45
CA GLY A 563 14.42 14.23 5.83
C GLY A 563 12.93 14.60 6.01
N GLY A 564 12.49 15.75 5.49
CA GLY A 564 11.08 16.16 5.58
C GLY A 564 10.11 15.22 4.86
N THR A 565 10.49 14.76 3.66
CA THR A 565 9.75 13.72 2.92
C THR A 565 9.66 12.41 3.72
N SER A 566 10.72 12.05 4.43
CA SER A 566 10.77 10.87 5.29
C SER A 566 9.81 10.98 6.48
N GLU A 567 9.64 12.18 7.07
CA GLU A 567 8.72 12.39 8.20
C GLU A 567 7.25 12.37 7.75
N MET A 568 6.94 12.91 6.58
CA MET A 568 5.60 12.87 5.99
C MET A 568 5.07 11.43 5.86
N PHE A 569 5.93 10.45 5.53
CA PHE A 569 5.52 9.04 5.43
C PHE A 569 5.31 8.34 6.78
N ASN A 570 5.74 8.91 7.91
CA ASN A 570 5.50 8.31 9.23
C ASN A 570 4.01 8.26 9.59
N ARG A 571 3.19 9.14 9.00
CA ARG A 571 1.79 9.36 9.37
C ARG A 571 0.87 8.77 8.30
N ASN A 572 -0.37 8.43 8.66
CA ASN A 572 -1.41 8.14 7.67
C ASN A 572 -2.17 9.43 7.41
N MET A 573 -2.54 9.68 6.16
CA MET A 573 -3.00 11.00 5.77
C MET A 573 -4.20 10.93 4.83
N LEU A 574 -5.22 11.70 5.17
CA LEU A 574 -6.30 12.03 4.26
C LEU A 574 -5.90 13.29 3.47
N ALA A 575 -5.93 13.17 2.14
CA ALA A 575 -5.84 14.26 1.18
C ALA A 575 -7.23 14.45 0.57
N VAL A 576 -7.80 15.65 0.67
CA VAL A 576 -9.09 16.01 0.09
C VAL A 576 -8.85 16.93 -1.11
N VAL A 577 -9.49 16.61 -2.23
CA VAL A 577 -9.46 17.41 -3.47
C VAL A 577 -10.89 17.87 -3.78
N HIS A 578 -11.16 19.16 -3.62
CA HIS A 578 -12.48 19.74 -3.87
C HIS A 578 -12.47 20.56 -5.17
N PHE A 579 -13.30 20.15 -6.12
CA PHE A 579 -13.55 20.88 -7.37
C PHE A 579 -14.71 21.87 -7.22
N ALA A 580 -14.40 23.16 -7.29
CA ALA A 580 -15.40 24.23 -7.36
C ALA A 580 -16.06 24.29 -8.77
N PRO A 581 -17.11 25.10 -8.99
CA PRO A 581 -17.65 25.33 -10.33
C PRO A 581 -16.60 25.86 -11.31
N VAL A 582 -16.64 25.38 -12.56
CA VAL A 582 -15.77 25.87 -13.65
C VAL A 582 -16.13 27.31 -13.97
N LEU A 583 -15.13 28.19 -14.01
CA LEU A 583 -15.30 29.61 -14.35
C LEU A 583 -14.89 29.86 -15.80
N HIS A 584 -15.77 30.53 -16.52
CA HIS A 584 -15.63 30.84 -17.94
C HIS A 584 -15.30 32.33 -18.14
N PRO A 585 -14.24 32.71 -18.87
CA PRO A 585 -13.87 34.12 -19.08
C PRO A 585 -14.96 35.03 -19.63
N GLU A 586 -15.86 34.49 -20.46
CA GLU A 586 -16.98 35.23 -21.05
C GLU A 586 -18.04 35.68 -20.03
N ASP A 587 -18.08 35.08 -18.84
CA ASP A 587 -19.04 35.42 -17.78
C ASP A 587 -18.56 36.63 -16.92
N PHE A 588 -17.39 37.22 -17.23
CA PHE A 588 -16.75 38.28 -16.44
C PHE A 588 -16.36 39.48 -17.30
N ALA A 589 -16.56 40.68 -16.75
CA ALA A 589 -16.27 41.94 -17.46
C ALA A 589 -14.76 42.26 -17.61
N SER A 590 -13.89 41.62 -16.83
CA SER A 590 -12.44 41.90 -16.86
C SER A 590 -11.60 40.70 -16.43
N ALA A 591 -10.34 40.67 -16.88
CA ALA A 591 -9.36 39.69 -16.41
C ALA A 591 -9.08 39.76 -14.89
N LYS A 592 -9.26 40.94 -14.28
CA LYS A 592 -9.10 41.14 -12.83
C LYS A 592 -10.23 40.47 -12.06
N SER A 593 -11.48 40.81 -12.38
CA SER A 593 -12.65 40.21 -11.73
C SER A 593 -12.75 38.70 -11.98
N PHE A 594 -12.27 38.21 -13.13
CA PHE A 594 -12.11 36.78 -13.37
C PHE A 594 -11.07 36.14 -12.44
N GLY A 595 -9.89 36.75 -12.28
CA GLY A 595 -8.84 36.25 -11.38
C GLY A 595 -9.26 36.27 -9.90
N GLU A 596 -9.95 37.32 -9.47
CA GLU A 596 -10.54 37.44 -8.13
C GLU A 596 -11.60 36.36 -7.88
N ALA A 597 -12.43 36.04 -8.88
CA ALA A 597 -13.43 34.97 -8.78
C ALA A 597 -12.80 33.57 -8.73
N VAL A 598 -11.72 33.32 -9.48
CA VAL A 598 -10.95 32.06 -9.37
C VAL A 598 -10.32 31.91 -7.98
N GLU A 599 -9.69 32.96 -7.46
CA GLU A 599 -9.11 32.94 -6.12
C GLU A 599 -10.18 32.73 -5.05
N LYS A 600 -11.32 33.42 -5.14
CA LYS A 600 -12.47 33.20 -4.26
C LYS A 600 -12.97 31.75 -4.35
N GLY A 601 -13.09 31.19 -5.55
CA GLY A 601 -13.55 29.81 -5.76
C GLY A 601 -12.65 28.76 -5.10
N VAL A 602 -11.32 28.95 -5.08
CA VAL A 602 -10.41 28.06 -4.33
C VAL A 602 -10.53 28.28 -2.81
N ARG A 603 -10.69 29.52 -2.35
CA ARG A 603 -10.90 29.83 -0.92
C ARG A 603 -12.21 29.24 -0.39
N ASP A 604 -13.32 29.50 -1.05
CA ASP A 604 -14.64 28.96 -0.70
C ASP A 604 -14.61 27.42 -0.63
N ALA A 605 -13.98 26.76 -1.61
CA ALA A 605 -13.86 25.30 -1.64
C ALA A 605 -12.96 24.77 -0.50
N TYR A 606 -11.90 25.50 -0.14
CA TYR A 606 -11.04 25.15 1.00
C TYR A 606 -11.76 25.35 2.35
N ASP A 607 -12.52 26.42 2.49
CA ASP A 607 -13.29 26.74 3.69
C ASP A 607 -14.44 25.73 3.88
N ASP A 608 -15.07 25.25 2.81
CA ASP A 608 -16.04 24.15 2.85
C ASP A 608 -15.40 22.82 3.31
N ILE A 609 -14.22 22.47 2.78
CA ILE A 609 -13.47 21.29 3.24
C ILE A 609 -13.13 21.42 4.73
N SER A 610 -12.55 22.55 5.15
CA SER A 610 -11.99 22.71 6.49
C SER A 610 -13.03 23.03 7.57
N GLY A 611 -14.17 23.63 7.20
CA GLY A 611 -15.32 23.88 8.07
C GLY A 611 -16.25 22.68 8.22
N THR A 612 -16.33 21.81 7.20
CA THR A 612 -17.01 20.52 7.33
C THR A 612 -16.30 19.68 8.39
N ARG A 613 -17.06 19.03 9.29
CA ARG A 613 -16.53 17.91 10.10
C ARG A 613 -16.22 16.75 9.16
N ILE A 614 -15.07 16.79 8.52
CA ILE A 614 -14.50 15.63 7.85
C ILE A 614 -14.34 14.57 8.94
N TYR A 615 -15.19 13.54 8.88
CA TYR A 615 -14.95 12.35 9.66
C TYR A 615 -13.65 11.75 9.15
N SER A 616 -12.55 12.05 9.84
CA SER A 616 -11.37 11.21 9.84
C SER A 616 -11.82 9.87 10.41
N GLU A 617 -12.30 8.97 9.53
CA GLU A 617 -12.58 7.60 9.91
C GLU A 617 -11.32 7.05 10.59
N PRO A 618 -11.41 6.55 11.82
CA PRO A 618 -10.30 5.83 12.42
C PRO A 618 -10.23 4.46 11.73
N VAL A 619 -9.56 4.41 10.57
CA VAL A 619 -9.31 3.22 9.75
C VAL A 619 -8.37 2.25 10.50
#